data_AF-A0A954PSB5-F1
#
_entry.id   AF-A0A954PSB5-F1
#
_cell.length_a   1.000
_cell.length_b   1.000
_cell.length_c   1.000
_cell.angle_alpha   90.00
_cell.angle_beta   90.00
_cell.angle_gamma   90.00
#
_symmetry.space_group_name_H-M   'P 1'
#
loop_
_entity.id
_entity.type
_entity.pdbx_description
1 polymer ?
#
loop_
_entity_poly.entity_id
_entity_poly.type
_entity_poly.pdbx_seq_one_letter_code
_entity_poly.pdbx_strand_id
1 'polypeptide(L)'
;MQDASIVRLAGHHPAWLNALMQGLGHQIHVLKATESQSCVGVLPLAFVRGPIFGKFLVSLPYLNTGGVWARDDQVARQLIDAACDLADKLDVKHLELRHEQPVD
;
A
#
# COMPACT_ATOMS: atom_id res chain seq x y z
N MET A 1 -14.13 -21.71 6.01
CA MET A 1 -13.76 -20.29 5.93
C MET A 1 -12.64 -20.25 4.93
N GLN A 2 -12.90 -19.69 3.74
CA GLN A 2 -12.14 -19.93 2.51
C GLN A 2 -10.82 -19.16 2.51
N ASP A 3 -9.79 -19.77 1.91
CA ASP A 3 -8.45 -19.24 1.67
C ASP A 3 -8.47 -17.98 0.79
N ALA A 4 -8.85 -16.84 1.34
CA ALA A 4 -8.55 -15.55 0.72
C ALA A 4 -7.10 -15.15 1.08
N SER A 5 -6.13 -15.87 0.51
CA SER A 5 -4.74 -15.38 0.54
C SER A 5 -4.64 -14.22 -0.46
N ILE A 6 -4.65 -12.99 0.04
CA ILE A 6 -4.44 -11.83 -0.83
C ILE A 6 -3.05 -11.98 -1.47
N VAL A 7 -2.98 -11.85 -2.79
CA VAL A 7 -1.79 -12.28 -3.54
C VAL A 7 -0.64 -11.30 -3.40
N ARG A 8 0.56 -11.83 -3.14
CA ARG A 8 1.79 -11.03 -3.16
C ARG A 8 2.27 -10.81 -4.58
N LEU A 9 1.95 -9.66 -5.14
CA LEU A 9 2.45 -9.21 -6.45
C LEU A 9 3.91 -8.74 -6.40
N ALA A 10 4.57 -8.71 -7.57
CA ALA A 10 5.95 -8.23 -7.74
C ALA A 10 6.15 -6.78 -7.26
N GLY A 11 5.11 -5.94 -7.35
CA GLY A 11 5.12 -4.56 -6.87
C GLY A 11 5.37 -4.42 -5.35
N HIS A 12 5.11 -5.47 -4.56
CA HIS A 12 5.41 -5.50 -3.13
C HIS A 12 6.88 -5.87 -2.83
N HIS A 13 7.67 -6.20 -3.84
CA HIS A 13 9.07 -6.55 -3.65
C HIS A 13 9.90 -5.28 -3.32
N PRO A 14 10.77 -5.30 -2.30
CA PRO A 14 11.56 -4.12 -1.92
C PRO A 14 12.38 -3.51 -3.05
N ALA A 15 12.87 -4.33 -3.98
CA ALA A 15 13.61 -3.84 -5.15
C ALA A 15 12.78 -2.92 -6.04
N TRP A 16 11.47 -3.21 -6.21
CA TRP A 16 10.57 -2.34 -6.98
C TRP A 16 10.35 -1.01 -6.26
N LEU A 17 10.06 -1.07 -4.96
CA LEU A 17 9.87 0.14 -4.13
C LEU A 17 11.14 1.02 -4.14
N ASN A 18 12.32 0.41 -4.04
CA ASN A 18 13.59 1.12 -4.15
C ASN A 18 13.78 1.77 -5.52
N ALA A 19 13.39 1.11 -6.61
CA ALA A 19 13.47 1.68 -7.95
C ALA A 19 12.55 2.91 -8.09
N LEU A 20 11.35 2.87 -7.51
CA LEU A 20 10.45 4.04 -7.49
C LEU A 20 11.02 5.20 -6.66
N MET A 21 11.60 4.89 -5.49
CA MET A 21 12.19 5.90 -4.62
C MET A 21 13.45 6.54 -5.22
N GLN A 22 14.39 5.73 -5.69
CA GLN A 22 15.70 6.21 -6.16
C GLN A 22 15.68 6.63 -7.62
N GLY A 23 14.95 5.90 -8.47
CA GLY A 23 14.89 6.15 -9.91
C GLY A 23 13.91 7.25 -10.28
N LEU A 24 12.79 7.36 -9.57
CA LEU A 24 11.70 8.31 -9.88
C LEU A 24 11.45 9.35 -8.80
N GLY A 25 12.16 9.29 -7.66
CA GLY A 25 12.07 10.30 -6.61
C GLY A 25 10.77 10.26 -5.79
N HIS A 26 10.02 9.15 -5.83
CA HIS A 26 8.78 9.03 -5.07
C HIS A 26 9.04 8.87 -3.57
N GLN A 27 8.27 9.59 -2.75
CA GLN A 27 8.22 9.33 -1.32
C GLN A 27 7.28 8.15 -1.07
N ILE A 28 7.81 7.01 -0.62
CA ILE A 28 7.01 5.80 -0.37
C ILE A 28 6.97 5.50 1.13
N HIS A 29 5.76 5.37 1.66
CA HIS A 29 5.48 4.80 2.96
C HIS A 29 5.16 3.31 2.79
N VAL A 30 5.73 2.45 3.63
CA VAL A 30 5.47 1.00 3.57
C VAL A 30 4.92 0.57 4.93
N LEU A 31 3.62 0.30 4.98
CA LEU A 31 2.99 -0.31 6.14
C LEU A 31 3.27 -1.80 6.11
N LYS A 32 3.66 -2.38 7.26
CA LYS A 32 3.98 -3.80 7.39
C LYS A 32 3.28 -4.37 8.62
N ALA A 33 2.63 -5.51 8.44
CA ALA A 33 2.14 -6.33 9.53
C ALA A 33 3.13 -7.47 9.79
N THR A 34 3.42 -7.72 11.06
CA THR A 34 4.36 -8.77 11.49
C THR A 34 3.77 -9.60 12.62
N GLU A 35 3.93 -10.91 12.54
CA GLU A 35 3.60 -11.86 13.61
C GLU A 35 4.78 -12.80 13.82
N SER A 36 5.21 -13.00 15.07
CA SER A 36 6.31 -13.91 15.41
C SER A 36 7.55 -13.70 14.53
N GLN A 37 7.91 -12.43 14.29
CA GLN A 37 9.01 -11.98 13.42
C GLN A 37 8.84 -12.24 11.91
N SER A 38 7.73 -12.85 11.48
CA SER A 38 7.40 -13.05 10.07
C SER A 38 6.55 -11.90 9.54
N CYS A 39 6.84 -11.46 8.32
CA CYS A 39 6.00 -10.46 7.64
C CYS A 39 4.75 -11.16 7.10
N VAL A 40 3.57 -10.66 7.50
CA VAL A 40 2.27 -11.27 7.22
C VAL A 40 1.34 -10.35 6.43
N GLY A 41 1.81 -9.14 6.14
CA GLY A 41 1.16 -8.21 5.21
C GLY A 41 2.02 -6.99 4.95
N VAL A 42 1.82 -6.38 3.78
CA VAL A 42 2.50 -5.18 3.30
C VAL A 42 1.51 -4.34 2.50
N LEU A 43 1.49 -3.04 2.76
CA LEU A 43 0.79 -2.06 1.94
C LEU A 43 1.76 -0.91 1.61
N PRO A 44 2.32 -0.86 0.39
CA PRO A 44 3.06 0.30 -0.07
C PRO A 44 2.09 1.45 -0.36
N LEU A 45 2.55 2.68 -0.13
CA LEU A 45 1.79 3.91 -0.32
C LEU A 45 2.75 4.99 -0.82
N ALA A 46 2.67 5.35 -2.10
CA ALA A 46 3.38 6.49 -2.65
C ALA A 46 2.64 7.79 -2.33
N PHE A 47 3.35 8.73 -1.72
CA PHE A 47 2.87 10.07 -1.45
C PHE A 47 3.23 11.00 -2.61
N VAL A 48 2.19 11.52 -3.25
CA VAL A 48 2.31 12.46 -4.37
C VAL A 48 1.80 13.82 -3.93
N ARG A 49 2.56 14.87 -4.23
CA ARG A 49 2.17 16.25 -3.99
C ARG A 49 2.54 17.15 -5.17
N GLY A 50 1.62 18.02 -5.56
CA GLY A 50 1.86 18.99 -6.62
C GLY A 50 0.85 20.14 -6.63
N PRO A 51 1.12 21.21 -7.38
CA PRO A 51 0.31 22.43 -7.37
C PRO A 51 -1.08 22.24 -8.00
N ILE A 52 -1.22 21.35 -8.98
CA ILE A 52 -2.47 21.15 -9.73
C ILE A 52 -3.41 20.19 -8.98
N PHE A 53 -2.91 19.04 -8.56
CA PHE A 53 -3.74 17.97 -7.97
C PHE A 53 -3.74 17.99 -6.43
N GLY A 54 -2.84 18.72 -5.78
CA GLY A 54 -2.71 18.73 -4.33
C GLY A 54 -1.93 17.52 -3.83
N LYS A 55 -2.28 17.03 -2.64
CA LYS A 55 -1.66 15.87 -1.95
C LYS A 55 -2.56 14.64 -2.06
N PHE A 56 -2.01 13.48 -2.39
CA PHE A 56 -2.73 12.19 -2.38
C PHE A 56 -1.79 11.02 -2.07
N LEU A 57 -2.37 9.91 -1.61
CA LEU A 57 -1.70 8.62 -1.49
C LEU A 57 -2.25 7.66 -2.53
N VAL A 58 -1.37 6.87 -3.13
CA VAL A 58 -1.73 5.75 -4.02
C VAL A 58 -0.90 4.53 -3.65
N SER A 59 -1.46 3.33 -3.70
CA SER A 59 -0.74 2.13 -3.27
C SER A 59 0.56 1.90 -4.04
N LEU A 60 0.50 1.86 -5.38
CA LEU A 60 1.68 1.90 -6.26
C LEU A 60 1.44 2.83 -7.46
N PRO A 61 2.36 3.75 -7.77
CA PRO A 61 2.29 4.57 -8.97
C PRO A 61 2.69 3.73 -10.19
N TYR A 62 2.09 4.03 -11.34
CA TYR A 62 2.36 3.44 -12.67
C TYR A 62 2.00 1.96 -12.85
N LEU A 63 1.51 1.30 -11.80
CA LEU A 63 0.95 -0.05 -11.89
C LEU A 63 -0.57 0.02 -11.81
N ASN A 64 -1.24 -0.84 -12.59
CA ASN A 64 -2.70 -0.97 -12.53
C ASN A 64 -3.17 -1.70 -11.27
N THR A 65 -2.24 -2.28 -10.50
CA THR A 65 -2.46 -3.15 -9.35
C THR A 65 -1.36 -2.95 -8.31
N GLY A 66 -1.50 -3.56 -7.14
CA GLY A 66 -0.56 -3.48 -6.03
C GLY A 66 -1.13 -2.72 -4.83
N GLY A 67 -2.36 -3.06 -4.46
CA GLY A 67 -2.98 -2.70 -3.19
C GLY A 67 -2.36 -3.46 -2.01
N VAL A 68 -3.16 -3.81 -1.01
CA VAL A 68 -2.66 -4.57 0.14
C VAL A 68 -2.25 -5.98 -0.27
N TRP A 69 -1.14 -6.45 0.27
CA TRP A 69 -0.86 -7.87 0.42
C TRP A 69 -1.04 -8.24 1.89
N ALA A 70 -1.78 -9.31 2.19
CA ALA A 70 -1.94 -9.81 3.54
C ALA A 70 -2.23 -11.31 3.53
N ARG A 71 -1.88 -12.02 4.60
CA ARG A 71 -2.17 -13.46 4.73
C ARG A 71 -3.67 -13.76 4.88
N ASP A 72 -4.43 -12.81 5.42
CA ASP A 72 -5.85 -12.93 5.76
C ASP A 72 -6.52 -11.53 5.77
N ASP A 73 -7.85 -11.53 5.74
CA ASP A 73 -8.67 -10.31 5.67
C ASP A 73 -8.51 -9.42 6.91
N GLN A 74 -8.26 -10.01 8.09
CA GLN A 74 -8.09 -9.24 9.32
C GLN A 74 -6.81 -8.40 9.24
N VAL A 75 -5.71 -8.99 8.77
CA VAL A 75 -4.44 -8.26 8.55
C VAL A 75 -4.62 -7.22 7.44
N ALA A 76 -5.37 -7.53 6.39
CA ALA A 76 -5.67 -6.59 5.32
C ALA A 76 -6.38 -5.33 5.83
N ARG A 77 -7.46 -5.52 6.61
CA ARG A 77 -8.22 -4.44 7.25
C ARG A 77 -7.35 -3.57 8.13
N GLN A 78 -6.54 -4.18 9.00
CA GLN A 78 -5.64 -3.43 9.88
C GLN A 78 -4.63 -2.58 9.10
N LEU A 79 -4.11 -3.08 7.98
CA LEU A 79 -3.21 -2.31 7.11
C LEU A 79 -3.93 -1.18 6.38
N ILE A 80 -5.16 -1.40 5.94
CA ILE A 80 -6.01 -0.38 5.29
C ILE A 80 -6.40 0.71 6.30
N ASP A 81 -6.81 0.34 7.50
CA ASP A 81 -7.12 1.29 8.58
C ASP A 81 -5.90 2.17 8.88
N ALA A 82 -4.72 1.57 9.01
CA ALA A 82 -3.47 2.30 9.19
C ALA A 82 -3.11 3.19 7.98
N ALA A 83 -3.53 2.83 6.77
CA ALA A 83 -3.37 3.66 5.58
C ALA A 83 -4.31 4.86 5.60
N CYS A 84 -5.55 4.68 6.07
CA CYS A 84 -6.51 5.77 6.30
C CYS A 84 -5.98 6.74 7.37
N ASP A 85 -5.49 6.23 8.51
CA ASP A 85 -4.87 7.05 9.56
C ASP A 85 -3.67 7.86 9.02
N LEU A 86 -2.85 7.23 8.16
CA LEU A 86 -1.74 7.91 7.51
C LEU A 86 -2.22 8.99 6.52
N ALA A 87 -3.29 8.71 5.76
CA ALA A 87 -3.90 9.64 4.84
C ALA A 87 -4.41 10.90 5.58
N ASP A 88 -5.10 10.70 6.70
CA ASP A 88 -5.59 11.78 7.57
C ASP A 88 -4.44 12.59 8.15
N LYS A 89 -3.41 11.91 8.67
CA LYS A 89 -2.21 12.56 9.23
C LYS A 89 -1.46 13.41 8.21
N LEU A 90 -1.40 12.96 6.95
CA LEU A 90 -0.76 13.68 5.86
C LEU A 90 -1.69 14.74 5.23
N ASP A 91 -2.94 14.79 5.65
CA ASP A 91 -3.99 15.69 5.14
C ASP A 91 -4.04 15.61 3.60
N VAL A 92 -4.23 14.37 3.12
CA VAL A 92 -4.33 14.11 1.69
C VAL A 92 -5.77 14.18 1.21
N LYS A 93 -5.98 14.57 -0.05
CA LYS A 93 -7.32 14.69 -0.63
C LYS A 93 -8.03 13.34 -0.80
N HIS A 94 -7.27 12.29 -1.04
CA HIS A 94 -7.76 10.92 -1.18
C HIS A 94 -6.62 9.90 -1.00
N LEU A 95 -7.04 8.69 -0.66
CA LEU A 95 -6.24 7.48 -0.67
C LEU A 95 -6.80 6.55 -1.77
N GLU A 96 -5.94 6.13 -2.70
CA GLU A 96 -6.30 5.20 -3.76
C GLU A 96 -5.59 3.86 -3.57
N LEU A 97 -6.37 2.79 -3.39
CA LEU A 97 -5.87 1.42 -3.25
C LEU A 97 -6.31 0.57 -4.44
N ARG A 98 -5.35 0.02 -5.17
CA ARG A 98 -5.60 -0.75 -6.41
C ARG A 98 -5.56 -2.25 -6.15
N HIS A 99 -6.68 -2.84 -5.74
CA HIS A 99 -6.81 -4.28 -5.48
C HIS A 99 -7.32 -5.06 -6.69
N GLU A 100 -6.87 -6.30 -6.87
CA GLU A 100 -7.39 -7.23 -7.91
C GLU A 100 -8.62 -8.01 -7.45
N GLN A 101 -8.80 -8.09 -6.14
CA GLN A 101 -9.92 -8.76 -5.48
C GLN A 101 -10.53 -7.80 -4.46
N PRO A 102 -11.83 -7.89 -4.18
CA PRO A 102 -12.44 -7.17 -3.07
C PRO A 102 -11.70 -7.45 -1.76
N VAL A 103 -11.54 -6.42 -0.95
CA VAL A 103 -11.06 -6.51 0.43
C VAL A 103 -12.17 -5.93 1.29
N ASP A 104 -12.81 -6.79 2.07
CA ASP A 104 -13.93 -6.42 2.96
C ASP A 104 -13.44 -5.75 4.24
#